data_AF-A0AAN7D1I4-F1
#
_entry.id   AF-A0AAN7D1I4-F1
#
_cell.length_a   1.000
_cell.length_b   1.000
_cell.length_c   1.000
_cell.angle_alpha   90.00
_cell.angle_beta   90.00
_cell.angle_gamma   90.00
#
_symmetry.space_group_name_H-M   'P 1'
#
loop_
_entity.id
_entity.type
_entity.pdbx_description
1 polymer ?
#
loop_
_entity_poly.entity_id
_entity_poly.type
_entity_poly.pdbx_seq_one_letter_code
_entity_poly.pdbx_strand_id
1 'polypeptide(L)'
;MASQKQMPSPTKRRPPLGAGPKGSNASGPRSPPRSSRTSPSTVRKVNTGTSSSSSSSSSTFIAPPPRAALSGRSSPAPDHPPADNNSSNTPRDSPHVAPTIASRNRSPSPSTAPPPISHQQPATTSTPFTSSSSSSSMTMTAGAAAGSAAAITTALATCQSALRERETRIASLERELALMETEFHRELDRLSGAESATAAFWQGKYAALEKTVEGVLALQQHQQHQPLSGQKGQEGSSGGAGAGSRRGRREANWEGERDRIRDQNLDILEKEGELREVRAAWERARDMLDKKEDEVAQLKAQVRGLKEWVSHSTRADGEAQTSDEVFGDAMARLGNGLQNWVLVNFRRARIGECHGLTTCGLGGWRLTVTDLSGAHEDAISELSRLVPMYEELVSTSKIHLLQSVVSRLLVELVFDAYFVGLPDEVAGQIKQVEAFLSSTSSPESINQWRSLTLTMLKRDASERVQAETLKVVNAVVSKVNKILDSITNTASTEARDQGLQALLNSAIELSRLIAVQKAVFRIEMPEILPHQRVMFDSETMEDIGGEDEDSLADREISCVTFPGIVKRGDESGGHLQYRNVICKAKVLCSPE
;
A
#
# COMPACT_ATOMS: atom_id res chain seq x y z
N MET A 1 -54.33 -28.11 -51.61
CA MET A 1 -53.59 -28.37 -52.87
C MET A 1 -52.10 -28.31 -52.56
N ALA A 2 -51.40 -29.42 -52.87
CA ALA A 2 -49.95 -29.72 -52.93
C ALA A 2 -49.02 -29.11 -51.85
N SER A 3 -48.37 -29.82 -50.91
CA SER A 3 -47.52 -31.05 -50.90
C SER A 3 -46.15 -30.94 -51.58
N GLN A 4 -45.07 -30.88 -50.78
CA GLN A 4 -43.75 -31.49 -51.02
C GLN A 4 -42.97 -31.48 -49.69
N LYS A 5 -42.81 -32.59 -48.96
CA LYS A 5 -41.94 -33.79 -49.10
C LYS A 5 -40.64 -33.67 -48.27
N GLN A 6 -40.62 -34.46 -47.19
CA GLN A 6 -39.47 -34.82 -46.35
C GLN A 6 -38.39 -35.58 -47.13
N MET A 7 -37.14 -35.58 -46.62
CA MET A 7 -36.36 -36.80 -46.28
C MET A 7 -35.08 -36.45 -45.46
N PRO A 8 -34.69 -37.26 -44.45
CA PRO A 8 -33.54 -37.03 -43.55
C PRO A 8 -32.36 -38.01 -43.80
N SER A 9 -31.20 -37.77 -43.19
CA SER A 9 -30.06 -38.71 -43.10
C SER A 9 -29.00 -38.25 -42.06
N PRO A 10 -28.11 -39.11 -41.53
CA PRO A 10 -28.40 -40.42 -40.93
C PRO A 10 -27.70 -40.62 -39.56
N THR A 11 -28.37 -41.35 -38.68
CA THR A 11 -27.84 -41.88 -37.42
C THR A 11 -27.03 -43.16 -37.67
N LYS A 12 -25.81 -43.28 -37.12
CA LYS A 12 -25.07 -44.56 -37.03
C LYS A 12 -25.24 -45.17 -35.64
N ARG A 13 -25.67 -46.43 -35.60
CA ARG A 13 -25.83 -47.28 -34.41
C ARG A 13 -24.98 -48.56 -34.52
N ARG A 14 -24.29 -48.87 -33.40
CA ARG A 14 -24.03 -50.22 -32.77
C ARG A 14 -23.08 -51.21 -33.51
N PRO A 15 -22.57 -52.31 -32.90
CA PRO A 15 -22.96 -53.04 -31.65
C PRO A 15 -21.76 -53.48 -30.73
N PRO A 16 -21.96 -54.33 -29.69
CA PRO A 16 -21.10 -54.50 -28.50
C PRO A 16 -20.33 -55.86 -28.41
N LEU A 17 -19.84 -56.21 -27.20
CA LEU A 17 -19.15 -57.43 -26.68
C LEU A 17 -17.66 -57.16 -26.34
N GLY A 18 -17.04 -57.59 -25.25
CA GLY A 18 -17.38 -58.45 -24.11
C GLY A 18 -16.14 -58.62 -23.19
N ALA A 19 -16.36 -59.16 -21.98
CA ALA A 19 -15.48 -59.89 -21.03
C ALA A 19 -13.95 -59.58 -20.90
N GLY A 20 -13.49 -59.44 -19.63
CA GLY A 20 -12.11 -59.12 -19.20
C GLY A 20 -11.02 -60.19 -19.43
N PRO A 21 -9.79 -60.01 -18.88
CA PRO A 21 -9.48 -60.62 -17.58
C PRO A 21 -8.47 -59.85 -16.68
N LYS A 22 -8.27 -60.42 -15.48
CA LYS A 22 -7.37 -60.05 -14.37
C LYS A 22 -5.87 -60.11 -14.70
N GLY A 23 -5.07 -59.39 -13.90
CA GLY A 23 -3.61 -59.51 -13.72
C GLY A 23 -2.88 -58.23 -14.15
N SER A 24 -1.86 -57.70 -13.49
CA SER A 24 -0.98 -58.14 -12.40
C SER A 24 -0.18 -56.91 -11.95
N ASN A 25 -0.01 -56.73 -10.63
CA ASN A 25 0.85 -55.69 -10.07
C ASN A 25 2.33 -56.01 -10.33
N ALA A 26 3.06 -55.07 -10.95
CA ALA A 26 4.52 -55.05 -10.99
C ALA A 26 5.03 -53.60 -10.91
N SER A 27 5.52 -53.25 -9.73
CA SER A 27 6.78 -52.54 -9.42
C SER A 27 7.36 -51.53 -10.43
N GLY A 28 7.40 -50.25 -10.05
CA GLY A 28 8.23 -49.19 -10.63
C GLY A 28 8.60 -48.13 -9.56
N PRO A 29 9.71 -47.38 -9.70
CA PRO A 29 10.63 -47.12 -8.59
C PRO A 29 10.36 -45.83 -7.78
N ARG A 30 10.84 -45.91 -6.52
CA ARG A 30 10.81 -44.90 -5.45
C ARG A 30 11.67 -43.66 -5.75
N SER A 31 11.14 -42.49 -5.40
CA SER A 31 11.86 -41.22 -5.21
C SER A 31 12.66 -41.21 -3.89
N PRO A 32 13.76 -40.44 -3.78
CA PRO A 32 14.58 -40.37 -2.57
C PRO A 32 13.99 -39.40 -1.50
N PRO A 33 14.35 -39.56 -0.21
CA PRO A 33 13.66 -38.91 0.89
C PRO A 33 14.20 -37.52 1.26
N ARG A 34 13.28 -36.68 1.75
CA ARG A 34 13.48 -35.42 2.48
C ARG A 34 14.40 -35.60 3.70
N SER A 35 15.38 -34.71 3.84
CA SER A 35 16.17 -34.53 5.05
C SER A 35 15.43 -33.66 6.07
N SER A 36 15.29 -34.22 7.28
CA SER A 36 14.71 -33.64 8.47
C SER A 36 15.62 -32.59 9.11
N ARG A 37 15.01 -31.45 9.44
CA ARG A 37 15.58 -30.29 10.14
C ARG A 37 15.69 -30.60 11.63
N THR A 38 16.91 -30.73 12.15
CA THR A 38 17.20 -30.77 13.60
C THR A 38 17.55 -29.38 14.10
N SER A 39 16.93 -28.98 15.21
CA SER A 39 17.31 -27.82 16.01
C SER A 39 18.51 -28.18 16.90
N PRO A 40 19.27 -27.18 17.39
CA PRO A 40 19.81 -27.34 18.73
C PRO A 40 19.66 -26.12 19.64
N SER A 41 19.59 -26.48 20.92
CA SER A 41 19.41 -25.71 22.13
C SER A 41 20.68 -25.02 22.63
N THR A 42 20.45 -23.92 23.36
CA THR A 42 21.35 -23.17 24.24
C THR A 42 21.91 -24.00 25.41
N VAL A 43 23.18 -23.74 25.83
CA VAL A 43 23.69 -23.58 27.24
C VAL A 43 25.25 -23.61 27.29
N ARG A 44 25.87 -22.52 27.83
CA ARG A 44 27.11 -22.30 28.69
C ARG A 44 28.33 -23.27 28.59
N LYS A 45 29.63 -22.92 28.76
CA LYS A 45 30.38 -21.87 29.52
C LYS A 45 31.94 -21.97 29.30
N VAL A 46 32.67 -20.86 29.55
CA VAL A 46 34.08 -20.67 30.08
C VAL A 46 35.36 -20.72 29.18
N ASN A 47 36.09 -19.58 29.19
CA ASN A 47 37.55 -19.22 29.13
C ASN A 47 38.54 -19.95 28.16
N THR A 48 39.61 -19.38 27.59
CA THR A 48 40.56 -18.30 27.97
C THR A 48 41.49 -17.98 26.77
N GLY A 49 42.01 -16.74 26.64
CA GLY A 49 43.42 -16.51 26.28
C GLY A 49 43.83 -16.01 24.88
N THR A 50 44.19 -14.72 24.83
CA THR A 50 45.43 -14.11 24.24
C THR A 50 45.56 -13.70 22.75
N SER A 51 45.64 -12.36 22.60
CA SER A 51 46.61 -11.53 21.82
C SER A 51 46.54 -11.28 20.30
N SER A 52 46.48 -9.97 19.98
CA SER A 52 47.03 -9.20 18.84
C SER A 52 46.33 -9.36 17.48
N SER A 53 46.12 -8.34 16.64
CA SER A 53 46.67 -6.98 16.54
C SER A 53 45.71 -6.06 15.77
N SER A 54 45.84 -4.77 16.06
CA SER A 54 45.10 -3.61 15.56
C SER A 54 45.32 -3.28 14.08
N SER A 55 44.25 -2.93 13.36
CA SER A 55 44.30 -1.86 12.35
C SER A 55 42.98 -1.08 12.38
N SER A 56 43.15 0.21 12.66
CA SER A 56 42.11 1.21 12.94
C SER A 56 41.58 1.82 11.64
N SER A 57 40.29 1.66 11.36
CA SER A 57 39.55 2.50 10.41
C SER A 57 38.64 3.45 11.20
N SER A 58 38.91 4.73 11.04
CA SER A 58 38.25 5.86 11.68
C SER A 58 36.77 5.95 11.29
N SER A 59 35.89 5.56 12.21
CA SER A 59 34.45 5.88 12.16
C SER A 59 34.27 7.36 12.53
N THR A 60 33.88 8.19 11.56
CA THR A 60 33.52 9.59 11.80
C THR A 60 32.13 9.63 12.44
N PHE A 61 32.10 9.51 13.76
CA PHE A 61 30.93 9.82 14.58
C PHE A 61 30.65 11.33 14.46
N ILE A 62 29.58 11.71 13.74
CA ILE A 62 29.08 13.10 13.77
C ILE A 62 28.29 13.25 15.07
N ALA A 63 28.89 13.93 16.05
CA ALA A 63 28.20 14.28 17.29
C ALA A 63 27.08 15.30 16.98
N PRO A 64 25.88 15.14 17.57
CA PRO A 64 24.82 16.13 17.41
C PRO A 64 25.24 17.47 18.05
N PRO A 65 24.87 18.62 17.44
CA PRO A 65 25.22 19.93 17.99
C PRO A 65 24.53 20.18 19.35
N PRO A 66 25.15 20.97 20.24
CA PRO A 66 24.62 21.23 21.57
C PRO A 66 23.27 21.94 21.51
N ARG A 67 22.30 21.42 22.27
CA ARG A 67 20.98 22.04 22.48
C ARG A 67 21.14 23.46 23.01
N ALA A 68 20.71 24.46 22.23
CA ALA A 68 20.48 25.80 22.73
C ALA A 68 19.29 25.77 23.72
N ALA A 69 19.57 25.93 25.00
CA ALA A 69 18.55 26.11 26.03
C ALA A 69 17.95 27.53 25.89
N LEU A 70 16.69 27.60 25.48
CA LEU A 70 15.89 28.83 25.58
C LEU A 70 15.42 29.00 27.03
N SER A 71 16.25 29.66 27.83
CA SER A 71 15.88 30.14 29.17
C SER A 71 15.11 31.46 29.04
N GLY A 72 13.79 31.38 29.03
CA GLY A 72 12.91 32.55 29.15
C GLY A 72 13.01 33.17 30.56
N ARG A 73 13.45 34.42 30.61
CA ARG A 73 13.50 35.26 31.82
C ARG A 73 12.09 35.69 32.23
N SER A 74 11.69 35.41 33.46
CA SER A 74 10.64 36.15 34.18
C SER A 74 11.29 37.00 35.28
N SER A 75 10.86 38.26 35.38
CA SER A 75 11.31 39.27 36.34
C SER A 75 10.14 39.69 37.25
N PRO A 76 10.41 40.37 38.40
CA PRO A 76 9.92 39.95 39.71
C PRO A 76 8.90 40.90 40.36
N ALA A 77 8.19 40.42 41.40
CA ALA A 77 7.62 41.22 42.50
C ALA A 77 7.15 40.29 43.66
N PRO A 78 6.89 40.77 44.90
CA PRO A 78 7.87 40.88 45.98
C PRO A 78 7.49 40.11 47.27
N ASP A 79 8.39 40.22 48.25
CA ASP A 79 8.59 39.50 49.51
C ASP A 79 7.45 39.40 50.56
N HIS A 80 7.63 38.36 51.40
CA HIS A 80 7.28 38.15 52.83
C HIS A 80 6.11 37.18 53.18
N PRO A 81 6.17 36.50 54.36
CA PRO A 81 7.21 35.62 54.91
C PRO A 81 6.59 34.26 55.41
N PRO A 82 7.35 33.33 56.03
CA PRO A 82 7.08 31.89 55.99
C PRO A 82 6.24 31.37 57.16
N ALA A 83 5.57 30.23 56.94
CA ALA A 83 5.07 29.37 58.02
C ALA A 83 5.21 27.89 57.65
N ASP A 84 5.67 27.15 58.66
CA ASP A 84 6.12 25.77 58.65
C ASP A 84 5.03 24.71 58.43
N ASN A 85 5.54 23.49 58.22
CA ASN A 85 5.03 22.18 58.66
C ASN A 85 4.29 21.27 57.67
N ASN A 86 5.10 20.33 57.15
CA ASN A 86 5.15 18.93 57.60
C ASN A 86 3.97 17.97 57.27
N SER A 87 4.36 16.84 56.65
CA SER A 87 3.75 15.50 56.73
C SER A 87 2.35 15.33 56.10
N SER A 88 1.94 14.20 55.54
CA SER A 88 2.53 12.91 55.20
C SER A 88 1.39 12.09 54.57
N ASN A 89 1.71 11.33 53.53
CA ASN A 89 1.22 9.97 53.26
C ASN A 89 -0.24 9.56 53.49
N THR A 90 -0.80 9.10 52.36
CA THR A 90 -1.49 7.80 52.13
C THR A 90 -3.02 7.75 52.07
N PRO A 91 -3.56 7.00 51.09
CA PRO A 91 -4.98 6.88 50.80
C PRO A 91 -5.58 5.61 51.41
N ARG A 92 -6.91 5.54 51.57
CA ARG A 92 -7.66 4.29 51.53
C ARG A 92 -9.18 4.47 51.44
N ASP A 93 -9.74 3.64 50.56
CA ASP A 93 -10.98 2.87 50.70
C ASP A 93 -12.35 3.59 50.71
N SER A 94 -13.02 3.50 49.54
CA SER A 94 -14.44 3.10 49.37
C SER A 94 -14.81 1.91 50.30
N PRO A 95 -16.09 1.57 50.60
CA PRO A 95 -17.21 1.60 49.64
C PRO A 95 -18.67 1.67 50.21
N HIS A 96 -19.61 1.65 49.24
CA HIS A 96 -20.94 1.03 49.26
C HIS A 96 -22.18 1.72 49.87
N VAL A 97 -23.29 1.43 49.18
CA VAL A 97 -24.68 1.28 49.60
C VAL A 97 -25.64 2.41 49.19
N ALA A 98 -26.36 2.17 48.08
CA ALA A 98 -27.73 2.63 47.86
C ALA A 98 -28.69 1.84 48.77
N PRO A 99 -29.89 2.34 49.15
CA PRO A 99 -31.06 2.09 48.27
C PRO A 99 -32.18 3.17 48.27
N THR A 100 -32.82 3.29 47.11
CA THR A 100 -34.28 3.29 46.83
C THR A 100 -35.27 4.11 47.70
N ILE A 101 -36.07 5.00 47.06
CA ILE A 101 -37.56 4.93 46.90
C ILE A 101 -38.18 6.29 46.44
N ALA A 102 -38.84 6.21 45.29
CA ALA A 102 -40.13 6.79 44.83
C ALA A 102 -40.52 8.29 44.89
N SER A 103 -40.92 8.75 43.68
CA SER A 103 -42.17 9.45 43.31
C SER A 103 -42.40 10.93 43.67
N ARG A 104 -42.52 11.77 42.64
CA ARG A 104 -43.80 12.45 42.30
C ARG A 104 -43.80 13.25 40.98
N ASN A 105 -44.88 13.02 40.23
CA ASN A 105 -45.47 13.74 39.10
C ASN A 105 -45.28 15.28 39.02
N ARG A 106 -45.17 15.81 37.79
CA ARG A 106 -46.19 16.67 37.14
C ARG A 106 -45.74 17.19 35.76
N SER A 107 -46.53 16.90 34.73
CA SER A 107 -46.73 17.74 33.53
C SER A 107 -47.60 18.98 33.92
N PRO A 108 -47.80 20.06 33.09
CA PRO A 108 -48.13 20.03 31.65
C PRO A 108 -47.56 21.19 30.77
N SER A 109 -47.73 21.05 29.44
CA SER A 109 -47.61 22.10 28.38
C SER A 109 -48.98 22.80 28.17
N PRO A 110 -49.28 23.62 27.11
CA PRO A 110 -48.48 24.35 26.10
C PRO A 110 -48.99 25.80 25.77
N SER A 111 -48.43 26.41 24.71
CA SER A 111 -49.01 27.45 23.80
C SER A 111 -48.50 28.89 23.95
N THR A 112 -48.04 29.52 22.85
CA THR A 112 -48.67 30.69 22.19
C THR A 112 -47.89 31.11 20.92
N ALA A 113 -48.64 31.43 19.86
CA ALA A 113 -48.23 31.81 18.49
C ALA A 113 -48.03 33.36 18.30
N PRO A 114 -47.67 33.87 17.11
CA PRO A 114 -47.17 35.23 16.87
C PRO A 114 -48.18 36.20 16.19
N PRO A 115 -47.84 37.49 15.97
CA PRO A 115 -48.59 38.36 15.05
C PRO A 115 -47.66 39.18 14.09
N PRO A 116 -48.16 40.04 13.15
CA PRO A 116 -48.12 39.73 11.72
C PRO A 116 -47.62 40.87 10.77
N ILE A 117 -47.77 40.61 9.47
CA ILE A 117 -47.35 41.29 8.23
C ILE A 117 -48.22 42.52 7.83
N SER A 118 -47.64 43.54 7.17
CA SER A 118 -48.15 44.21 5.91
C SER A 118 -47.17 45.30 5.42
N HIS A 119 -46.57 45.14 4.22
CA HIS A 119 -46.93 45.72 2.89
C HIS A 119 -46.82 47.25 2.74
N GLN A 120 -45.83 47.74 1.97
CA GLN A 120 -46.00 48.50 0.71
C GLN A 120 -44.65 49.06 0.15
N GLN A 121 -44.39 48.76 -1.13
CA GLN A 121 -43.61 49.57 -2.09
C GLN A 121 -44.56 50.62 -2.73
N PRO A 122 -44.14 51.71 -3.44
CA PRO A 122 -43.01 51.73 -4.41
C PRO A 122 -42.21 53.06 -4.64
N ALA A 123 -41.07 52.87 -5.34
CA ALA A 123 -40.39 53.70 -6.36
C ALA A 123 -39.79 55.12 -6.11
N THR A 124 -38.63 55.29 -6.78
CA THR A 124 -37.99 56.50 -7.38
C THR A 124 -36.74 57.14 -6.72
N THR A 125 -35.61 56.92 -7.39
CA THR A 125 -34.63 57.87 -7.96
C THR A 125 -33.87 58.93 -7.10
N SER A 126 -32.55 58.96 -7.34
CA SER A 126 -31.57 60.07 -7.29
C SER A 126 -30.70 60.32 -6.03
N THR A 127 -29.39 60.38 -6.32
CA THR A 127 -28.22 60.82 -5.53
C THR A 127 -28.16 62.36 -5.44
N PRO A 128 -27.06 63.01 -4.99
CA PRO A 128 -26.23 62.92 -3.78
C PRO A 128 -26.11 64.32 -3.07
N PHE A 129 -25.22 64.45 -2.09
CA PHE A 129 -24.57 65.66 -1.53
C PHE A 129 -24.72 65.92 -0.01
N THR A 130 -23.57 65.82 0.66
CA THR A 130 -22.94 66.71 1.65
C THR A 130 -23.78 67.65 2.55
N SER A 131 -23.41 67.53 3.84
CA SER A 131 -22.95 68.59 4.75
C SER A 131 -23.95 69.35 5.63
N SER A 132 -23.40 69.71 6.81
CA SER A 132 -23.86 70.61 7.87
C SER A 132 -24.88 69.98 8.85
N SER A 133 -24.61 69.70 10.14
CA SER A 133 -23.89 70.34 11.26
C SER A 133 -24.87 70.87 12.31
N SER A 134 -24.80 70.30 13.52
CA SER A 134 -25.30 70.90 14.78
C SER A 134 -24.53 70.22 15.93
N SER A 135 -23.33 70.70 16.29
CA SER A 135 -23.07 71.67 17.36
C SER A 135 -23.49 71.20 18.76
N SER A 136 -22.51 70.72 19.53
CA SER A 136 -22.41 71.00 20.98
C SER A 136 -20.94 71.03 21.41
N SER A 137 -20.47 72.26 21.54
CA SER A 137 -19.32 72.77 22.27
C SER A 137 -18.84 71.92 23.46
N MET A 138 -17.55 71.58 23.48
CA MET A 138 -16.72 71.81 24.67
C MET A 138 -15.27 72.13 24.29
N THR A 139 -14.78 73.16 24.97
CA THR A 139 -13.54 73.90 24.81
C THR A 139 -12.34 73.21 25.49
N MET A 140 -11.28 73.03 24.70
CA MET A 140 -9.84 73.13 25.02
C MET A 140 -9.28 72.48 26.31
N THR A 141 -8.48 71.42 26.09
CA THR A 141 -7.20 71.22 26.80
C THR A 141 -6.08 70.94 25.79
N ALA A 142 -5.35 71.99 25.42
CA ALA A 142 -4.13 71.91 24.62
C ALA A 142 -2.99 71.38 25.51
N GLY A 143 -2.77 70.06 25.49
CA GLY A 143 -1.66 69.43 26.21
C GLY A 143 -1.29 68.01 25.76
N ALA A 144 -2.14 67.33 24.98
CA ALA A 144 -1.97 65.90 24.65
C ALA A 144 -1.40 65.62 23.25
N ALA A 145 -1.21 66.62 22.38
CA ALA A 145 -0.79 66.39 21.00
C ALA A 145 0.72 66.09 20.83
N ALA A 146 1.57 66.57 21.75
CA ALA A 146 3.02 66.34 21.66
C ALA A 146 3.44 64.90 22.03
N GLY A 147 2.70 64.24 22.94
CA GLY A 147 2.98 62.85 23.34
C GLY A 147 2.59 61.81 22.29
N SER A 148 1.52 62.08 21.52
CA SER A 148 1.02 61.15 20.50
C SER A 148 1.94 61.10 19.26
N ALA A 149 2.49 62.23 18.83
CA ALA A 149 3.45 62.28 17.72
C ALA A 149 4.75 61.52 18.05
N ALA A 150 5.30 61.71 19.27
CA ALA A 150 6.50 61.01 19.71
C ALA A 150 6.31 59.49 19.84
N ALA A 151 5.12 59.05 20.28
CA ALA A 151 4.77 57.63 20.36
C ALA A 151 4.67 56.98 18.96
N ILE A 152 4.08 57.67 17.98
CA ILE A 152 3.99 57.18 16.59
C ILE A 152 5.38 57.10 15.95
N THR A 153 6.25 58.08 16.15
CA THR A 153 7.63 58.05 15.63
C THR A 153 8.44 56.90 16.24
N THR A 154 8.28 56.64 17.54
CA THR A 154 8.95 55.54 18.24
C THR A 154 8.46 54.17 17.75
N ALA A 155 7.14 54.02 17.55
CA ALA A 155 6.56 52.80 16.98
C ALA A 155 7.03 52.55 15.54
N LEU A 156 7.09 53.59 14.70
CA LEU A 156 7.59 53.50 13.33
C LEU A 156 9.08 53.11 13.29
N ALA A 157 9.90 53.69 14.16
CA ALA A 157 11.31 53.33 14.28
C ALA A 157 11.51 51.87 14.71
N THR A 158 10.64 51.36 15.60
CA THR A 158 10.66 49.98 16.06
C THR A 158 10.28 49.01 14.93
N CYS A 159 9.22 49.33 14.17
CA CYS A 159 8.84 48.56 12.98
C CYS A 159 9.94 48.54 11.92
N GLN A 160 10.61 49.67 11.68
CA GLN A 160 11.72 49.72 10.72
C GLN A 160 12.95 48.92 11.20
N SER A 161 13.23 48.91 12.51
CA SER A 161 14.30 48.06 13.06
C SER A 161 13.97 46.58 12.90
N ALA A 162 12.73 46.18 13.17
CA ALA A 162 12.28 44.80 13.01
C ALA A 162 12.30 44.35 11.54
N LEU A 163 11.99 45.25 10.59
CA LEU A 163 12.12 44.95 9.16
C LEU A 163 13.58 44.73 8.74
N ARG A 164 14.50 45.59 9.19
CA ARG A 164 15.94 45.40 8.91
C ARG A 164 16.50 44.12 9.52
N GLU A 165 16.04 43.74 10.70
CA GLU A 165 16.42 42.47 11.33
C GLU A 165 15.90 41.27 10.52
N ARG A 166 14.67 41.35 10.00
CA ARG A 166 14.13 40.31 9.11
C ARG A 166 14.88 40.25 7.78
N GLU A 167 15.19 41.38 7.16
CA GLU A 167 15.95 41.44 5.91
C GLU A 167 17.36 40.86 6.07
N THR A 168 18.05 41.18 7.17
CA THR A 168 19.35 40.57 7.48
C THR A 168 19.26 39.07 7.75
N ARG A 169 18.19 38.60 8.38
CA ARG A 169 17.94 37.16 8.57
C ARG A 169 17.66 36.45 7.25
N ILE A 170 16.85 37.03 6.38
CA ILE A 170 16.57 36.51 5.03
C ILE A 170 17.87 36.40 4.24
N ALA A 171 18.67 37.47 4.18
CA ALA A 171 19.96 37.47 3.49
C ALA A 171 20.97 36.46 4.06
N SER A 172 20.87 36.13 5.36
CA SER A 172 21.69 35.08 5.98
C SER A 172 21.22 33.70 5.53
N LEU A 173 19.92 33.44 5.54
CA LEU A 173 19.34 32.17 5.13
C LEU A 173 19.56 31.91 3.64
N GLU A 174 19.42 32.92 2.79
CA GLU A 174 19.72 32.82 1.36
C GLU A 174 21.18 32.43 1.10
N ARG A 175 22.13 33.00 1.86
CA ARG A 175 23.54 32.60 1.79
C ARG A 175 23.77 31.17 2.24
N GLU A 176 23.13 30.73 3.33
CA GLU A 176 23.23 29.35 3.81
C GLU A 176 22.62 28.37 2.79
N LEU A 177 21.50 28.72 2.16
CA LEU A 177 20.83 27.91 1.13
C LEU A 177 21.72 27.77 -0.11
N ALA A 178 22.33 28.87 -0.57
CA ALA A 178 23.28 28.83 -1.68
C ALA A 178 24.50 27.94 -1.37
N LEU A 179 25.03 27.98 -0.14
CA LEU A 179 26.12 27.10 0.27
C LEU A 179 25.69 25.63 0.27
N MET A 180 24.52 25.31 0.84
CA MET A 180 23.98 23.95 0.82
C MET A 180 23.74 23.44 -0.60
N GLU A 181 23.23 24.30 -1.50
CA GLU A 181 23.03 23.95 -2.91
C GLU A 181 24.36 23.63 -3.61
N THR A 182 25.41 24.42 -3.37
CA THR A 182 26.74 24.14 -3.94
C THR A 182 27.35 22.85 -3.40
N GLU A 183 27.23 22.58 -2.10
CA GLU A 183 27.72 21.34 -1.50
C GLU A 183 26.93 20.12 -1.98
N PHE A 184 25.61 20.27 -2.19
CA PHE A 184 24.78 19.20 -2.74
C PHE A 184 25.19 18.84 -4.17
N HIS A 185 25.40 19.83 -5.04
CA HIS A 185 25.89 19.60 -6.40
C HIS A 185 27.28 18.95 -6.41
N ARG A 186 28.17 19.41 -5.52
CA ARG A 186 29.51 18.82 -5.36
C ARG A 186 29.45 17.35 -4.93
N GLU A 187 28.56 16.98 -4.02
CA GLU A 187 28.41 15.58 -3.61
C GLU A 187 27.73 14.74 -4.70
N LEU A 188 26.79 15.30 -5.46
CA LEU A 188 26.22 14.65 -6.66
C LEU A 188 27.30 14.35 -7.71
N ASP A 189 28.17 15.32 -8.03
CA ASP A 189 29.29 15.11 -8.95
C ASP A 189 30.25 14.04 -8.43
N ARG A 190 30.49 14.02 -7.11
CA ARG A 190 31.32 12.99 -6.46
C ARG A 190 30.71 11.60 -6.58
N LEU A 191 29.41 11.47 -6.34
CA LEU A 191 28.68 10.21 -6.47
C LEU A 191 28.63 9.74 -7.93
N SER A 192 28.35 10.65 -8.87
CA SER A 192 28.37 10.35 -10.30
C SER A 192 29.76 9.86 -10.77
N GLY A 193 30.84 10.50 -10.28
CA GLY A 193 32.20 10.03 -10.54
C GLY A 193 32.49 8.64 -9.96
N ALA A 194 32.00 8.35 -8.75
CA ALA A 194 32.15 7.04 -8.10
C ALA A 194 31.35 5.94 -8.82
N GLU A 195 30.13 6.26 -9.27
CA GLU A 195 29.30 5.35 -10.08
C GLU A 195 29.95 5.07 -11.43
N SER A 196 30.45 6.10 -12.13
CA SER A 196 31.15 5.94 -13.40
C SER A 196 32.42 5.10 -13.25
N ALA A 197 33.18 5.26 -12.16
CA ALA A 197 34.37 4.45 -11.90
C ALA A 197 33.99 2.98 -11.61
N THR A 198 32.90 2.76 -10.88
CA THR A 198 32.38 1.43 -10.58
C THR A 198 31.86 0.75 -11.85
N ALA A 199 31.15 1.49 -12.70
CA ALA A 199 30.68 1.01 -14.00
C ALA A 199 31.85 0.64 -14.92
N ALA A 200 32.87 1.50 -15.02
CA ALA A 200 34.08 1.23 -15.80
C ALA A 200 34.83 -0.02 -15.29
N PHE A 201 34.91 -0.19 -13.97
CA PHE A 201 35.50 -1.39 -13.36
C PHE A 201 34.74 -2.67 -13.76
N TRP A 202 33.40 -2.66 -13.68
CA TRP A 202 32.58 -3.81 -14.06
C TRP A 202 32.60 -4.06 -15.56
N GLN A 203 32.58 -3.02 -16.40
CA GLN A 203 32.75 -3.16 -17.85
C GLN A 203 34.10 -3.79 -18.19
N GLY A 204 35.18 -3.37 -17.54
CA GLY A 204 36.50 -3.98 -17.72
C GLY A 204 36.54 -5.45 -17.31
N LYS A 205 35.89 -5.79 -16.18
CA LYS A 205 35.75 -7.18 -15.74
C LYS A 205 34.92 -8.02 -16.70
N TYR A 206 33.85 -7.48 -17.25
CA TYR A 206 32.99 -8.17 -18.20
C TYR A 206 33.74 -8.42 -19.52
N ALA A 207 34.42 -7.41 -20.06
CA ALA A 207 35.24 -7.57 -21.26
C ALA A 207 36.38 -8.59 -21.07
N ALA A 208 37.00 -8.64 -19.88
CA ALA A 208 37.99 -9.67 -19.56
C ALA A 208 37.37 -11.07 -19.53
N LEU A 209 36.18 -11.22 -18.96
CA LEU A 209 35.45 -12.49 -18.91
C LEU A 209 35.04 -12.94 -20.33
N GLU A 210 34.50 -12.03 -21.13
CA GLU A 210 34.14 -12.28 -22.53
C GLU A 210 35.34 -12.81 -23.33
N LYS A 211 36.50 -12.18 -23.19
CA LYS A 211 37.76 -12.65 -23.81
C LYS A 211 38.16 -14.06 -23.33
N THR A 212 37.94 -14.40 -22.06
CA THR A 212 38.21 -15.76 -21.56
C THR A 212 37.23 -16.78 -22.14
N VAL A 213 35.95 -16.43 -22.27
CA VAL A 213 34.92 -17.30 -22.86
C VAL A 213 35.18 -17.52 -24.35
N GLU A 214 35.54 -16.47 -25.10
CA GLU A 214 35.98 -16.59 -26.50
C GLU A 214 37.21 -17.50 -26.64
N GLY A 215 38.18 -17.38 -25.73
CA GLY A 215 39.35 -18.26 -25.70
C GLY A 215 38.99 -19.73 -25.47
N VAL A 216 38.07 -20.01 -24.54
CA VAL A 216 37.57 -21.38 -24.27
C VAL A 216 36.79 -21.92 -25.48
N LEU A 217 35.95 -21.10 -26.11
CA LEU A 217 35.21 -21.49 -27.31
C LEU A 217 36.14 -21.78 -28.49
N ALA A 218 37.19 -20.98 -28.69
CA ALA A 218 38.19 -21.21 -29.72
C ALA A 218 38.95 -22.53 -29.50
N LEU A 219 39.30 -22.86 -28.26
CA LEU A 219 39.91 -24.15 -27.91
C LEU A 219 38.96 -25.32 -28.17
N GLN A 220 37.67 -25.16 -27.88
CA GLN A 220 36.66 -26.18 -28.14
C GLN A 220 36.44 -26.40 -29.65
N GLN A 221 36.48 -25.33 -30.46
CA GLN A 221 36.40 -25.42 -31.91
C GLN A 221 37.64 -26.10 -32.52
N HIS A 222 38.82 -25.82 -31.98
CA HIS A 222 40.06 -26.48 -32.40
C HIS A 222 40.07 -27.99 -32.10
N GLN A 223 39.39 -28.40 -31.02
CA GLN A 223 39.21 -29.82 -30.67
C GLN A 223 38.25 -30.55 -31.62
N GLN A 224 37.27 -29.85 -32.22
CA GLN A 224 36.31 -30.45 -33.16
C GLN A 224 36.86 -30.59 -34.60
N HIS A 225 37.91 -29.86 -34.97
CA HIS A 225 38.44 -29.84 -36.34
C HIS A 225 39.74 -30.65 -36.55
N GLN A 226 40.17 -31.50 -35.62
CA GLN A 226 41.25 -32.46 -35.94
C GLN A 226 40.78 -33.46 -37.02
N PRO A 227 41.37 -33.47 -38.22
CA PRO A 227 40.99 -34.41 -39.26
C PRO A 227 41.58 -35.79 -38.97
N LEU A 228 40.71 -36.80 -38.95
CA LEU A 228 41.07 -38.22 -39.07
C LEU A 228 41.67 -38.49 -40.47
N SER A 229 42.95 -38.20 -40.66
CA SER A 229 43.79 -38.84 -41.69
C SER A 229 44.65 -39.89 -40.97
N GLY A 230 44.52 -41.19 -41.13
CA GLY A 230 44.37 -41.92 -42.39
C GLY A 230 45.71 -42.59 -42.68
N GLN A 231 45.87 -43.87 -42.31
CA GLN A 231 46.86 -44.71 -42.99
C GLN A 231 46.36 -46.16 -43.09
N LYS A 232 45.76 -46.42 -44.25
CA LYS A 232 45.53 -47.73 -44.85
C LYS A 232 46.87 -48.31 -45.34
N GLY A 233 47.08 -49.59 -45.03
CA GLY A 233 47.54 -50.60 -45.99
C GLY A 233 49.04 -50.74 -46.24
N GLN A 234 49.61 -51.86 -45.81
CA GLN A 234 50.43 -52.68 -46.72
C GLN A 234 50.41 -54.15 -46.30
N GLU A 235 49.90 -54.99 -47.21
CA GLU A 235 50.01 -56.45 -47.18
C GLU A 235 51.46 -56.89 -47.42
N GLY A 236 51.85 -58.04 -46.87
CA GLY A 236 53.16 -58.63 -47.13
C GLY A 236 53.50 -59.85 -46.28
N SER A 237 52.91 -60.99 -46.67
CA SER A 237 53.43 -62.37 -46.64
C SER A 237 54.59 -62.78 -45.71
N SER A 238 54.39 -63.96 -45.12
CA SER A 238 55.34 -65.07 -44.86
C SER A 238 55.69 -65.39 -43.40
N GLY A 239 55.28 -66.61 -43.00
CA GLY A 239 56.11 -67.64 -42.36
C GLY A 239 56.75 -67.35 -41.00
N GLY A 240 56.50 -68.25 -40.04
CA GLY A 240 57.51 -68.56 -39.03
C GLY A 240 56.97 -68.65 -37.61
N ALA A 241 57.01 -69.87 -37.09
CA ALA A 241 56.80 -70.22 -35.69
C ALA A 241 57.68 -69.38 -34.74
N GLY A 242 57.18 -69.10 -33.54
CA GLY A 242 58.00 -68.47 -32.49
C GLY A 242 57.19 -67.91 -31.33
N ALA A 243 56.66 -68.79 -30.49
CA ALA A 243 56.12 -68.44 -29.18
C ALA A 243 57.25 -67.92 -28.27
N GLY A 244 57.57 -66.62 -28.34
CA GLY A 244 58.60 -65.99 -27.51
C GLY A 244 58.50 -64.46 -27.37
N SER A 245 58.04 -63.74 -28.41
CA SER A 245 58.00 -62.26 -28.40
C SER A 245 56.71 -61.62 -27.89
N ARG A 246 55.74 -62.39 -27.38
CA ARG A 246 54.45 -61.83 -26.89
C ARG A 246 54.51 -61.26 -25.46
N ARG A 247 55.56 -61.54 -24.69
CA ARG A 247 55.67 -61.09 -23.29
C ARG A 247 56.19 -59.64 -23.18
N GLY A 248 57.29 -59.30 -23.86
CA GLY A 248 57.84 -57.93 -23.86
C GLY A 248 56.96 -56.88 -24.55
N ARG A 249 56.21 -57.25 -25.60
CA ARG A 249 55.25 -56.33 -26.25
C ARG A 249 54.01 -56.05 -25.40
N ARG A 250 53.63 -57.00 -24.54
CA ARG A 250 52.55 -56.80 -23.56
C ARG A 250 53.03 -55.90 -22.42
N GLU A 251 54.23 -56.11 -21.89
CA GLU A 251 54.80 -55.24 -20.85
C GLU A 251 54.95 -53.77 -21.31
N ALA A 252 55.49 -53.52 -22.50
CA ALA A 252 55.60 -52.16 -23.05
C ALA A 252 54.22 -51.51 -23.30
N ASN A 253 53.20 -52.30 -23.67
CA ASN A 253 51.83 -51.81 -23.81
C ASN A 253 51.18 -51.50 -22.45
N TRP A 254 51.49 -52.27 -21.41
CA TRP A 254 51.05 -52.00 -20.03
C TRP A 254 51.81 -50.83 -19.38
N GLU A 255 53.05 -50.56 -19.76
CA GLU A 255 53.78 -49.35 -19.36
C GLU A 255 53.21 -48.10 -20.03
N GLY A 256 52.99 -48.11 -21.34
CA GLY A 256 52.32 -47.00 -22.03
C GLY A 256 50.89 -46.76 -21.54
N GLU A 257 50.17 -47.80 -21.12
CA GLU A 257 48.86 -47.64 -20.48
C GLU A 257 48.96 -47.03 -19.08
N ARG A 258 49.97 -47.43 -18.29
CA ARG A 258 50.22 -46.85 -16.96
C ARG A 258 50.65 -45.40 -17.03
N ASP A 259 51.45 -45.02 -18.02
CA ASP A 259 51.85 -43.64 -18.24
C ASP A 259 50.66 -42.80 -18.73
N ARG A 260 49.82 -43.33 -19.64
CA ARG A 260 48.56 -42.67 -20.02
C ARG A 260 47.60 -42.47 -18.84
N ILE A 261 47.47 -43.46 -17.96
CA ILE A 261 46.66 -43.33 -16.74
C ILE A 261 47.28 -42.32 -15.76
N ARG A 262 48.63 -42.26 -15.68
CA ARG A 262 49.32 -41.28 -14.83
C ARG A 262 49.11 -39.86 -15.34
N ASP A 263 49.22 -39.64 -16.64
CA ASP A 263 48.98 -38.35 -17.28
C ASP A 263 47.51 -37.93 -17.15
N GLN A 264 46.56 -38.85 -17.37
CA GLN A 264 45.14 -38.59 -17.12
C GLN A 264 44.85 -38.23 -15.65
N ASN A 265 45.50 -38.89 -14.70
CA ASN A 265 45.34 -38.57 -13.28
C ASN A 265 45.95 -37.20 -12.94
N LEU A 266 47.04 -36.80 -13.58
CA LEU A 266 47.63 -35.45 -13.42
C LEU A 266 46.69 -34.37 -13.98
N ASP A 267 46.13 -34.57 -15.16
CA ASP A 267 45.14 -33.67 -15.77
C ASP A 267 43.87 -33.55 -14.89
N ILE A 268 43.42 -34.65 -14.28
CA ILE A 268 42.29 -34.63 -13.35
C ILE A 268 42.64 -33.81 -12.10
N LEU A 269 43.82 -34.00 -11.52
CA LEU A 269 44.26 -33.25 -10.34
C LEU A 269 44.41 -31.75 -10.61
N GLU A 270 44.88 -31.38 -11.81
CA GLU A 270 44.96 -29.99 -12.25
C GLU A 270 43.56 -29.37 -12.40
N LYS A 271 42.65 -30.06 -13.10
CA LYS A 271 41.24 -29.62 -13.23
C LYS A 271 40.53 -29.56 -11.89
N GLU A 272 40.80 -30.48 -10.97
CA GLU A 272 40.30 -30.44 -9.59
C GLU A 272 40.87 -29.26 -8.80
N GLY A 273 42.12 -28.85 -9.09
CA GLY A 273 42.75 -27.64 -8.58
C GLY A 273 42.03 -26.38 -9.06
N GLU A 274 41.81 -26.26 -10.35
CA GLU A 274 41.07 -25.16 -10.97
C GLU A 274 39.63 -25.09 -10.45
N LEU A 275 38.92 -26.22 -10.37
CA LEU A 275 37.57 -26.29 -9.80
C LEU A 275 37.53 -25.86 -8.33
N ARG A 276 38.56 -26.20 -7.54
CA ARG A 276 38.69 -25.72 -6.16
C ARG A 276 38.91 -24.21 -6.10
N GLU A 277 39.73 -23.66 -6.98
CA GLU A 277 39.98 -22.23 -7.03
C GLU A 277 38.74 -21.44 -7.49
N VAL A 278 38.03 -21.92 -8.50
CA VAL A 278 36.76 -21.34 -8.97
C VAL A 278 35.72 -21.38 -7.86
N ARG A 279 35.61 -22.49 -7.11
CA ARG A 279 34.71 -22.58 -5.95
C ARG A 279 35.08 -21.58 -4.85
N ALA A 280 36.36 -21.46 -4.52
CA ALA A 280 36.84 -20.48 -3.55
C ALA A 280 36.65 -19.03 -4.02
N ALA A 281 36.74 -18.75 -5.33
CA ALA A 281 36.43 -17.45 -5.90
C ALA A 281 34.93 -17.13 -5.84
N TRP A 282 34.08 -18.13 -6.09
CA TRP A 282 32.63 -18.02 -5.99
C TRP A 282 32.18 -17.74 -4.56
N GLU A 283 32.73 -18.45 -3.56
CA GLU A 283 32.44 -18.22 -2.15
C GLU A 283 32.84 -16.80 -1.72
N ARG A 284 34.02 -16.33 -2.12
CA ARG A 284 34.44 -14.94 -1.87
C ARG A 284 33.53 -13.90 -2.53
N ALA A 285 33.06 -14.16 -3.75
CA ALA A 285 32.13 -13.27 -4.44
C ALA A 285 30.77 -13.22 -3.73
N ARG A 286 30.28 -14.35 -3.25
CA ARG A 286 29.05 -14.45 -2.46
C ARG A 286 29.16 -13.70 -1.14
N ASP A 287 30.24 -13.88 -0.39
CA ASP A 287 30.47 -13.16 0.87
C ASP A 287 30.53 -11.64 0.68
N MET A 288 31.07 -11.18 -0.46
CA MET A 288 31.07 -9.76 -0.80
C MET A 288 29.66 -9.26 -1.16
N LEU A 289 28.84 -10.08 -1.83
CA LEU A 289 27.46 -9.74 -2.13
C LEU A 289 26.64 -9.63 -0.84
N ASP A 290 26.73 -10.60 0.05
CA ASP A 290 26.01 -10.60 1.34
C ASP A 290 26.38 -9.35 2.17
N LYS A 291 27.67 -8.99 2.24
CA LYS A 291 28.13 -7.75 2.89
C LYS A 291 27.58 -6.48 2.24
N LYS A 292 27.43 -6.48 0.92
CA LYS A 292 26.85 -5.34 0.17
C LYS A 292 25.35 -5.25 0.39
N GLU A 293 24.65 -6.38 0.47
CA GLU A 293 23.23 -6.42 0.82
C GLU A 293 22.98 -5.87 2.24
N ASP A 294 23.83 -6.23 3.20
CA ASP A 294 23.79 -5.67 4.56
C ASP A 294 24.05 -4.16 4.57
N GLU A 295 25.04 -3.68 3.81
CA GLU A 295 25.35 -2.25 3.66
C GLU A 295 24.16 -1.50 3.04
N VAL A 296 23.52 -2.06 2.00
CA VAL A 296 22.32 -1.50 1.38
C VAL A 296 21.15 -1.47 2.37
N ALA A 297 20.95 -2.52 3.16
CA ALA A 297 19.90 -2.56 4.17
C ALA A 297 20.13 -1.50 5.25
N GLN A 298 21.38 -1.32 5.69
CA GLN A 298 21.76 -0.30 6.66
C GLN A 298 21.58 1.12 6.11
N LEU A 299 22.04 1.39 4.89
CA LEU A 299 21.86 2.68 4.22
C LEU A 299 20.38 3.00 4.02
N LYS A 300 19.55 2.03 3.61
CA LYS A 300 18.09 2.21 3.53
C LYS A 300 17.47 2.54 4.89
N ALA A 301 17.91 1.88 5.96
CA ALA A 301 17.45 2.19 7.31
C ALA A 301 17.87 3.61 7.76
N GLN A 302 19.09 4.05 7.40
CA GLN A 302 19.56 5.41 7.65
C GLN A 302 18.78 6.46 6.85
N VAL A 303 18.54 6.22 5.55
CA VAL A 303 17.70 7.09 4.70
C VAL A 303 16.30 7.19 5.26
N ARG A 304 15.71 6.08 5.72
CA ARG A 304 14.42 6.09 6.40
C ARG A 304 14.47 6.92 7.69
N GLY A 305 15.46 6.70 8.53
CA GLY A 305 15.63 7.47 9.78
C GLY A 305 15.86 8.97 9.53
N LEU A 306 16.59 9.33 8.47
CA LEU A 306 16.79 10.71 8.05
C LEU A 306 15.50 11.31 7.48
N LYS A 307 14.76 10.57 6.64
CA LYS A 307 13.45 10.96 6.11
C LYS A 307 12.46 11.19 7.24
N GLU A 308 12.43 10.30 8.23
CA GLU A 308 11.67 10.46 9.46
C GLU A 308 12.12 11.71 10.22
N TRP A 309 13.42 11.89 10.47
CA TRP A 309 13.93 13.03 11.22
C TRP A 309 13.65 14.38 10.53
N VAL A 310 13.87 14.50 9.22
CA VAL A 310 13.54 15.69 8.42
C VAL A 310 12.03 15.95 8.49
N SER A 311 11.22 14.91 8.30
CA SER A 311 9.76 15.00 8.42
C SER A 311 9.30 15.44 9.81
N HIS A 312 9.98 15.04 10.89
CA HIS A 312 9.67 15.52 12.25
C HIS A 312 10.20 16.93 12.52
N SER A 313 11.33 17.32 11.92
CA SER A 313 11.99 18.62 12.14
C SER A 313 11.28 19.78 11.42
N THR A 314 10.64 19.52 10.27
CA THR A 314 9.82 20.51 9.56
C THR A 314 8.37 20.61 10.08
N ARG A 315 7.95 19.74 11.01
CA ARG A 315 6.63 19.75 11.67
C ARG A 315 6.58 20.73 12.85
N ALA A 316 6.76 22.03 12.58
CA ALA A 316 6.50 23.05 13.60
C ALA A 316 5.01 23.13 13.98
N ASP A 317 4.10 22.68 13.10
CA ASP A 317 2.70 22.43 13.42
C ASP A 317 2.51 20.95 13.73
N GLY A 318 2.07 20.63 14.95
CA GLY A 318 1.94 19.27 15.51
C GLY A 318 0.92 18.34 14.84
N GLU A 319 0.68 18.47 13.54
CA GLU A 319 -0.15 17.56 12.74
C GLU A 319 0.74 16.65 11.88
N ALA A 320 0.77 15.37 12.24
CA ALA A 320 1.53 14.37 11.51
C ALA A 320 0.86 14.09 10.14
N GLN A 321 1.30 14.82 9.09
CA GLN A 321 1.08 14.40 7.71
C GLN A 321 1.47 12.93 7.57
N THR A 322 0.52 12.10 7.18
CA THR A 322 0.73 10.65 7.06
C THR A 322 1.34 10.38 5.67
N SER A 323 2.33 9.49 5.58
CA SER A 323 2.97 9.19 4.30
C SER A 323 2.03 8.38 3.39
N ASP A 324 2.22 8.56 2.08
CA ASP A 324 1.50 7.86 1.02
C ASP A 324 1.53 6.32 1.20
N GLU A 325 2.67 5.78 1.66
CA GLU A 325 2.86 4.35 1.97
C GLU A 325 1.86 3.81 2.99
N VAL A 326 1.53 4.59 4.03
CA VAL A 326 0.59 4.16 5.08
C VAL A 326 -0.83 4.00 4.52
N PHE A 327 -1.23 4.87 3.59
CA PHE A 327 -2.52 4.76 2.91
C PHE A 327 -2.55 3.55 1.98
N GLY A 328 -1.50 3.34 1.18
CA GLY A 328 -1.37 2.17 0.31
C GLY A 328 -1.42 0.86 1.11
N ASP A 329 -0.68 0.76 2.21
CA ASP A 329 -0.67 -0.40 3.09
C ASP A 329 -2.01 -0.64 3.77
N ALA A 330 -2.67 0.42 4.26
CA ALA A 330 -3.99 0.31 4.87
C ALA A 330 -5.06 -0.15 3.86
N MET A 331 -5.00 0.39 2.63
CA MET A 331 -5.89 0.00 1.54
C MET A 331 -5.68 -1.45 1.12
N ALA A 332 -4.42 -1.88 0.99
CA ALA A 332 -4.06 -3.26 0.67
C ALA A 332 -4.53 -4.24 1.77
N ARG A 333 -4.33 -3.89 3.06
CA ARG A 333 -4.85 -4.70 4.17
C ARG A 333 -6.37 -4.80 4.15
N LEU A 334 -7.08 -3.70 3.85
CA LEU A 334 -8.53 -3.69 3.77
C LEU A 334 -9.02 -4.57 2.60
N GLY A 335 -8.41 -4.44 1.42
CA GLY A 335 -8.76 -5.26 0.25
C GLY A 335 -8.51 -6.74 0.47
N ASN A 336 -7.36 -7.10 1.03
CA ASN A 336 -7.03 -8.49 1.38
C ASN A 336 -7.96 -9.04 2.48
N GLY A 337 -8.29 -8.20 3.47
CA GLY A 337 -9.24 -8.54 4.52
C GLY A 337 -10.64 -8.83 3.96
N LEU A 338 -11.12 -7.99 3.05
CA LEU A 338 -12.40 -8.19 2.37
C LEU A 338 -12.41 -9.47 1.54
N GLN A 339 -11.39 -9.68 0.71
CA GLN A 339 -11.27 -10.89 -0.10
C GLN A 339 -11.30 -12.14 0.78
N ASN A 340 -10.52 -12.15 1.87
CA ASN A 340 -10.50 -13.27 2.82
C ASN A 340 -11.87 -13.47 3.49
N TRP A 341 -12.53 -12.41 3.92
CA TRP A 341 -13.85 -12.50 4.52
C TRP A 341 -14.89 -13.09 3.55
N VAL A 342 -14.88 -12.68 2.28
CA VAL A 342 -15.77 -13.26 1.26
C VAL A 342 -15.44 -14.73 1.03
N LEU A 343 -14.15 -15.08 0.92
CA LEU A 343 -13.73 -16.47 0.72
C LEU A 343 -14.11 -17.38 1.90
N VAL A 344 -13.90 -16.94 3.13
CA VAL A 344 -14.21 -17.73 4.32
C VAL A 344 -15.71 -18.00 4.43
N ASN A 345 -16.55 -17.02 4.14
CA ASN A 345 -17.99 -17.12 4.35
C ASN A 345 -18.75 -17.65 3.12
N PHE A 346 -18.28 -17.37 1.90
CA PHE A 346 -19.07 -17.60 0.68
C PHE A 346 -18.41 -18.48 -0.38
N ARG A 347 -17.19 -19.01 -0.15
CA ARG A 347 -16.54 -19.92 -1.12
C ARG A 347 -17.42 -21.12 -1.49
N ARG A 348 -18.11 -21.69 -0.50
CA ARG A 348 -19.02 -22.83 -0.67
C ARG A 348 -20.48 -22.45 -0.85
N ALA A 349 -20.80 -21.15 -0.77
CA ALA A 349 -22.16 -20.66 -0.98
C ALA A 349 -22.59 -20.88 -2.43
N ARG A 350 -23.90 -21.11 -2.60
CA ARG A 350 -24.58 -21.17 -3.90
C ARG A 350 -25.44 -19.93 -4.05
N ILE A 351 -25.43 -19.35 -5.24
CA ILE A 351 -26.29 -18.24 -5.62
C ILE A 351 -27.60 -18.83 -6.16
N GLY A 352 -28.76 -18.24 -5.87
CA GLY A 352 -30.05 -18.62 -6.48
C GLY A 352 -30.76 -19.89 -5.93
N GLU A 353 -30.18 -20.63 -4.99
CA GLU A 353 -30.88 -21.71 -4.25
C GLU A 353 -31.45 -21.17 -2.93
N CYS A 354 -32.46 -20.31 -2.97
CA CYS A 354 -33.16 -19.84 -1.77
C CYS A 354 -34.29 -20.81 -1.35
N HIS A 355 -34.49 -20.91 -0.03
CA HIS A 355 -35.24 -21.96 0.67
C HIS A 355 -36.73 -22.08 0.26
N GLY A 356 -37.10 -23.24 -0.30
CA GLY A 356 -38.49 -23.72 -0.40
C GLY A 356 -38.57 -25.04 -1.18
N LEU A 357 -38.95 -26.13 -0.50
CA LEU A 357 -39.27 -27.49 -1.00
C LEU A 357 -39.16 -27.74 -2.52
N THR A 358 -38.26 -28.65 -2.95
CA THR A 358 -38.69 -29.77 -3.80
C THR A 358 -37.71 -30.94 -3.72
N THR A 359 -38.08 -31.98 -2.97
CA THR A 359 -37.65 -33.34 -3.26
C THR A 359 -38.36 -33.79 -4.54
N CYS A 360 -37.78 -33.55 -5.70
CA CYS A 360 -38.09 -34.32 -6.90
C CYS A 360 -36.85 -35.11 -7.28
N GLY A 361 -36.86 -36.37 -6.86
CA GLY A 361 -35.91 -37.36 -7.31
C GLY A 361 -36.04 -37.61 -8.82
N LEU A 362 -34.95 -38.11 -9.37
CA LEU A 362 -34.77 -38.62 -10.73
C LEU A 362 -34.43 -37.58 -11.80
N GLY A 363 -33.12 -37.38 -11.97
CA GLY A 363 -32.52 -37.46 -13.30
C GLY A 363 -32.22 -36.13 -13.99
N GLY A 364 -30.98 -35.67 -13.84
CA GLY A 364 -30.33 -34.81 -14.84
C GLY A 364 -30.56 -33.31 -14.68
N TRP A 365 -30.02 -32.70 -13.61
CA TRP A 365 -29.88 -31.25 -13.55
C TRP A 365 -28.75 -30.82 -14.50
N ARG A 366 -29.11 -30.41 -15.71
CA ARG A 366 -28.22 -29.65 -16.59
C ARG A 366 -28.21 -28.22 -16.06
N LEU A 367 -27.07 -27.85 -15.48
CA LEU A 367 -26.77 -26.55 -14.89
C LEU A 367 -26.87 -25.46 -15.99
N THR A 368 -28.00 -24.77 -16.09
CA THR A 368 -28.15 -23.58 -16.94
C THR A 368 -28.83 -22.47 -16.15
N VAL A 369 -28.21 -21.29 -16.19
CA VAL A 369 -28.62 -19.98 -15.63
C VAL A 369 -29.23 -20.08 -14.24
N THR A 370 -28.40 -19.78 -13.23
CA THR A 370 -28.81 -19.61 -11.84
C THR A 370 -29.91 -18.54 -11.78
N ASP A 371 -31.16 -18.99 -11.75
CA ASP A 371 -32.30 -18.09 -11.75
C ASP A 371 -32.35 -17.42 -10.37
N LEU A 372 -32.07 -16.12 -10.32
CA LEU A 372 -32.23 -15.30 -9.11
C LEU A 372 -33.71 -15.07 -8.78
N SER A 373 -34.63 -15.76 -9.46
CA SER A 373 -36.09 -15.62 -9.35
C SER A 373 -36.66 -15.86 -7.96
N GLY A 374 -35.95 -16.55 -7.07
CA GLY A 374 -36.35 -16.69 -5.67
C GLY A 374 -35.79 -15.63 -4.71
N ALA A 375 -34.88 -14.76 -5.17
CA ALA A 375 -34.40 -13.63 -4.38
C ALA A 375 -35.46 -12.51 -4.32
N HIS A 376 -35.45 -11.70 -3.27
CA HIS A 376 -36.37 -10.58 -3.14
C HIS A 376 -36.13 -9.53 -4.23
N GLU A 377 -37.18 -9.01 -4.85
CA GLU A 377 -37.09 -8.04 -5.96
C GLU A 377 -36.26 -6.79 -5.58
N ASP A 378 -36.43 -6.27 -4.36
CA ASP A 378 -35.58 -5.19 -3.82
C ASP A 378 -34.08 -5.55 -3.80
N ALA A 379 -33.73 -6.81 -3.49
CA ALA A 379 -32.34 -7.24 -3.40
C ALA A 379 -31.71 -7.38 -4.80
N ILE A 380 -32.49 -7.82 -5.80
CA ILE A 380 -32.08 -7.86 -7.20
C ILE A 380 -31.91 -6.44 -7.74
N SER A 381 -32.83 -5.53 -7.40
CA SER A 381 -32.74 -4.12 -7.79
C SER A 381 -31.49 -3.44 -7.22
N GLU A 382 -31.20 -3.65 -5.92
CA GLU A 382 -29.94 -3.18 -5.32
C GLU A 382 -28.72 -3.87 -5.94
N LEU A 383 -28.79 -5.17 -6.25
CA LEU A 383 -27.68 -5.90 -6.88
C LEU A 383 -27.36 -5.33 -8.27
N SER A 384 -28.37 -5.09 -9.10
CA SER A 384 -28.23 -4.47 -10.41
C SER A 384 -27.67 -3.05 -10.31
N ARG A 385 -28.06 -2.27 -9.29
CA ARG A 385 -27.51 -0.94 -9.03
C ARG A 385 -26.04 -0.99 -8.61
N LEU A 386 -25.66 -1.93 -7.75
CA LEU A 386 -24.30 -2.04 -7.20
C LEU A 386 -23.31 -2.66 -8.19
N VAL A 387 -23.76 -3.68 -8.95
CA VAL A 387 -22.96 -4.42 -9.93
C VAL A 387 -23.81 -4.68 -11.18
N PRO A 388 -23.79 -3.76 -12.16
CA PRO A 388 -24.65 -3.86 -13.35
C PRO A 388 -24.50 -5.15 -14.16
N MET A 389 -23.30 -5.73 -14.19
CA MET A 389 -23.01 -7.00 -14.88
C MET A 389 -23.21 -8.25 -14.00
N TYR A 390 -24.04 -8.17 -12.96
CA TYR A 390 -24.22 -9.28 -12.02
C TYR A 390 -24.66 -10.58 -12.70
N GLU A 391 -25.51 -10.53 -13.73
CA GLU A 391 -26.07 -11.71 -14.40
C GLU A 391 -24.99 -12.61 -14.99
N GLU A 392 -23.98 -12.02 -15.63
CA GLU A 392 -22.85 -12.75 -16.20
C GLU A 392 -21.95 -13.30 -15.08
N LEU A 393 -21.65 -12.45 -14.10
CA LEU A 393 -20.72 -12.73 -13.00
C LEU A 393 -21.22 -13.79 -12.03
N VAL A 394 -22.55 -13.95 -11.87
CA VAL A 394 -23.13 -15.00 -11.03
C VAL A 394 -22.68 -16.38 -11.50
N SER A 395 -22.50 -16.57 -12.81
CA SER A 395 -22.16 -17.86 -13.41
C SER A 395 -20.65 -18.12 -13.49
N THR A 396 -19.85 -17.09 -13.78
CA THR A 396 -18.41 -17.21 -14.04
C THR A 396 -17.56 -16.88 -12.81
N SER A 397 -17.94 -15.84 -12.06
CA SER A 397 -17.05 -15.13 -11.13
C SER A 397 -17.76 -14.73 -9.83
N LYS A 398 -18.47 -15.69 -9.21
CA LYS A 398 -19.31 -15.45 -8.02
C LYS A 398 -18.60 -14.75 -6.85
N ILE A 399 -17.32 -15.03 -6.62
CA ILE A 399 -16.57 -14.44 -5.51
C ILE A 399 -16.31 -12.96 -5.78
N HIS A 400 -15.94 -12.63 -7.02
CA HIS A 400 -15.71 -11.26 -7.46
C HIS A 400 -17.00 -10.44 -7.45
N LEU A 401 -18.14 -11.05 -7.79
CA LEU A 401 -19.46 -10.43 -7.63
C LEU A 401 -19.73 -10.02 -6.17
N LEU A 402 -19.62 -10.97 -5.23
CA LEU A 402 -19.86 -10.71 -3.80
C LEU A 402 -18.89 -9.68 -3.24
N GLN A 403 -17.62 -9.74 -3.65
CA GLN A 403 -16.61 -8.75 -3.27
C GLN A 403 -16.97 -7.35 -3.80
N SER A 404 -17.42 -7.25 -5.06
CA SER A 404 -17.82 -5.98 -5.69
C SER A 404 -19.02 -5.35 -4.98
N VAL A 405 -20.01 -6.15 -4.56
CA VAL A 405 -21.17 -5.69 -3.78
C VAL A 405 -20.73 -5.03 -2.48
N VAL A 406 -19.88 -5.71 -1.69
CA VAL A 406 -19.41 -5.17 -0.41
C VAL A 406 -18.52 -3.94 -0.63
N SER A 407 -17.61 -3.98 -1.61
CA SER A 407 -16.75 -2.84 -1.97
C SER A 407 -17.54 -1.60 -2.36
N ARG A 408 -18.58 -1.74 -3.19
CA ARG A 408 -19.43 -0.60 -3.58
C ARG A 408 -20.17 -0.02 -2.39
N LEU A 409 -20.67 -0.87 -1.48
CA LEU A 409 -21.31 -0.41 -0.24
C LEU A 409 -20.34 0.30 0.70
N LEU A 410 -19.07 -0.15 0.78
CA LEU A 410 -18.03 0.57 1.53
C LEU A 410 -17.79 1.95 0.94
N VAL A 411 -17.75 2.08 -0.39
CA VAL A 411 -17.60 3.38 -1.05
C VAL A 411 -18.78 4.29 -0.71
N GLU A 412 -20.00 3.85 -1.00
CA GLU A 412 -21.21 4.67 -0.82
C GLU A 412 -21.48 5.09 0.62
N LEU A 413 -21.21 4.22 1.60
CA LEU A 413 -21.63 4.43 2.99
C LEU A 413 -20.48 4.85 3.92
N VAL A 414 -19.22 4.66 3.51
CA VAL A 414 -18.04 4.95 4.35
C VAL A 414 -17.08 5.93 3.69
N PHE A 415 -16.72 5.72 2.43
CA PHE A 415 -15.70 6.56 1.78
C PHE A 415 -16.26 7.83 1.13
N ASP A 416 -17.54 7.84 0.72
CA ASP A 416 -18.22 9.04 0.19
C ASP A 416 -18.74 9.97 1.30
N ALA A 417 -18.71 9.51 2.55
CA ALA A 417 -19.01 10.34 3.70
C ALA A 417 -17.97 11.46 3.84
N TYR A 418 -18.42 12.68 4.13
CA TYR A 418 -17.50 13.82 4.33
C TYR A 418 -16.52 13.58 5.48
N PHE A 419 -17.04 13.05 6.59
CA PHE A 419 -16.27 12.54 7.70
C PHE A 419 -17.13 11.54 8.47
N VAL A 420 -16.70 10.28 8.52
CA VAL A 420 -17.53 9.21 9.09
C VAL A 420 -17.76 9.45 10.59
N GLY A 421 -19.03 9.37 11.01
CA GLY A 421 -19.48 9.61 12.37
C GLY A 421 -19.94 11.04 12.64
N LEU A 422 -19.91 11.93 11.62
CA LEU A 422 -20.69 13.17 11.68
C LEU A 422 -22.12 12.92 11.19
N PRO A 423 -23.14 13.49 11.86
CA PRO A 423 -24.50 13.54 11.31
C PRO A 423 -24.53 14.32 9.99
N ASP A 424 -25.41 13.90 9.06
CA ASP A 424 -25.51 14.51 7.71
C ASP A 424 -25.77 16.02 7.75
N GLU A 425 -26.55 16.49 8.71
CA GLU A 425 -26.83 17.93 8.90
C GLU A 425 -25.55 18.71 9.22
N VAL A 426 -24.72 18.21 10.14
CA VAL A 426 -23.46 18.85 10.53
C VAL A 426 -22.45 18.76 9.39
N ALA A 427 -22.35 17.61 8.73
CA ALA A 427 -21.50 17.44 7.55
C ALA A 427 -21.90 18.42 6.43
N GLY A 428 -23.21 18.61 6.20
CA GLY A 428 -23.75 19.57 5.24
C GLY A 428 -23.39 21.02 5.56
N GLN A 429 -23.46 21.41 6.83
CA GLN A 429 -23.04 22.74 7.28
C GLN A 429 -21.54 22.99 7.05
N ILE A 430 -20.69 22.00 7.36
CA ILE A 430 -19.23 22.13 7.12
C ILE A 430 -18.95 22.24 5.62
N LYS A 431 -19.59 21.42 4.78
CA LYS A 431 -19.47 21.52 3.30
C LYS A 431 -19.90 22.90 2.79
N GLN A 432 -20.94 23.49 3.37
CA GLN A 432 -21.40 24.83 2.99
C GLN A 432 -20.35 25.90 3.33
N VAL A 433 -19.72 25.81 4.51
CA VAL A 433 -18.62 26.70 4.89
C VAL A 433 -17.42 26.50 3.97
N GLU A 434 -17.07 25.26 3.64
CA GLU A 434 -15.99 24.95 2.69
C GLU A 434 -16.25 25.58 1.32
N ALA A 435 -17.47 25.45 0.79
CA ALA A 435 -17.87 26.05 -0.48
C ALA A 435 -17.82 27.58 -0.44
N PHE A 436 -18.22 28.19 0.67
CA PHE A 436 -18.09 29.64 0.88
C PHE A 436 -16.62 30.07 0.88
N LEU A 437 -15.77 29.42 1.66
CA LEU A 437 -14.33 29.70 1.70
C LEU A 437 -13.66 29.45 0.34
N SER A 438 -14.14 28.49 -0.44
CA SER A 438 -13.70 28.22 -1.81
C SER A 438 -13.92 29.37 -2.77
N SER A 439 -14.90 30.24 -2.49
CA SER A 439 -15.13 31.44 -3.30
C SER A 439 -14.21 32.61 -2.93
N THR A 440 -13.57 32.59 -1.76
CA THR A 440 -12.82 33.73 -1.21
C THR A 440 -11.34 33.48 -1.00
N SER A 441 -10.92 32.22 -0.94
CA SER A 441 -9.58 31.81 -0.48
C SER A 441 -8.89 30.89 -1.49
N SER A 442 -7.57 30.71 -1.34
CA SER A 442 -6.83 29.75 -2.18
C SER A 442 -7.16 28.30 -1.79
N PRO A 443 -7.05 27.34 -2.73
CA PRO A 443 -7.26 25.92 -2.45
C PRO A 443 -6.41 25.39 -1.29
N GLU A 444 -5.17 25.87 -1.17
CA GLU A 444 -4.25 25.52 -0.09
C GLU A 444 -4.79 25.94 1.28
N SER A 445 -5.25 27.20 1.42
CA SER A 445 -5.82 27.69 2.68
C SER A 445 -7.10 26.95 3.08
N ILE A 446 -7.92 26.57 2.11
CA ILE A 446 -9.17 25.81 2.35
C ILE A 446 -8.84 24.40 2.79
N ASN A 447 -7.88 23.75 2.12
CA ASN A 447 -7.41 22.41 2.48
C ASN A 447 -6.78 22.38 3.88
N GLN A 448 -6.01 23.41 4.24
CA GLN A 448 -5.48 23.57 5.58
C GLN A 448 -6.60 23.75 6.62
N TRP A 449 -7.58 24.61 6.34
CA TRP A 449 -8.74 24.80 7.21
C TRP A 449 -9.55 23.51 7.39
N ARG A 450 -9.82 22.77 6.31
CA ARG A 450 -10.54 21.50 6.33
C ARG A 450 -9.79 20.47 7.17
N SER A 451 -8.51 20.29 6.88
CA SER A 451 -7.62 19.38 7.61
C SER A 451 -7.65 19.67 9.12
N LEU A 452 -7.40 20.93 9.51
CA LEU A 452 -7.41 21.36 10.91
C LEU A 452 -8.78 21.13 11.58
N THR A 453 -9.86 21.52 10.91
CA THR A 453 -11.23 21.37 11.43
C THR A 453 -11.57 19.90 11.68
N LEU A 454 -11.24 19.03 10.72
CA LEU A 454 -11.49 17.60 10.83
C LEU A 454 -10.58 16.92 11.87
N THR A 455 -9.33 17.37 12.01
CA THR A 455 -8.44 16.91 13.09
C THR A 455 -9.01 17.24 14.47
N MET A 456 -9.51 18.47 14.66
CA MET A 456 -10.17 18.88 15.90
C MET A 456 -11.40 18.01 16.19
N LEU A 457 -12.24 17.76 15.17
CA LEU A 457 -13.41 16.89 15.32
C LEU A 457 -13.02 15.44 15.65
N LYS A 458 -11.96 14.90 15.03
CA LYS A 458 -11.44 13.55 15.33
C LYS A 458 -11.03 13.42 16.80
N ARG A 459 -10.41 14.45 17.37
CA ARG A 459 -9.88 14.43 18.74
C ARG A 459 -10.93 14.75 19.80
N ASP A 460 -11.69 15.83 19.60
CA ASP A 460 -12.49 16.45 20.66
C ASP A 460 -13.94 15.97 20.68
N ALA A 461 -14.45 15.44 19.57
CA ALA A 461 -15.82 14.91 19.46
C ALA A 461 -15.91 13.38 19.57
N SER A 462 -14.86 12.73 20.10
CA SER A 462 -14.68 11.27 20.05
C SER A 462 -15.92 10.48 20.49
N GLU A 463 -16.54 10.77 21.64
CA GLU A 463 -17.71 10.00 22.12
C GLU A 463 -18.93 10.08 21.20
N ARG A 464 -19.29 11.29 20.74
CA ARG A 464 -20.43 11.49 19.83
C ARG A 464 -20.16 10.89 18.46
N VAL A 465 -18.93 11.05 17.97
CA VAL A 465 -18.47 10.45 16.71
C VAL A 465 -18.55 8.93 16.82
N GLN A 466 -18.12 8.30 17.92
CA GLN A 466 -18.22 6.85 18.11
C GLN A 466 -19.66 6.35 18.11
N ALA A 467 -20.58 7.03 18.78
CA ALA A 467 -21.99 6.63 18.80
C ALA A 467 -22.62 6.62 17.39
N GLU A 468 -22.38 7.67 16.59
CA GLU A 468 -22.83 7.72 15.19
C GLU A 468 -22.09 6.70 14.31
N THR A 469 -20.81 6.45 14.59
CA THR A 469 -20.02 5.41 13.90
C THR A 469 -20.66 4.04 14.05
N LEU A 470 -21.09 3.69 15.25
CA LEU A 470 -21.76 2.41 15.50
C LEU A 470 -23.08 2.30 14.70
N LYS A 471 -23.82 3.40 14.52
CA LYS A 471 -25.02 3.40 13.66
C LYS A 471 -24.65 3.13 12.21
N VAL A 472 -23.59 3.77 11.69
CA VAL A 472 -23.09 3.52 10.32
C VAL A 472 -22.68 2.06 10.17
N VAL A 473 -21.88 1.51 11.10
CA VAL A 473 -21.47 0.10 11.09
C VAL A 473 -22.68 -0.83 11.07
N ASN A 474 -23.66 -0.63 11.96
CA ASN A 474 -24.85 -1.46 12.02
C ASN A 474 -25.71 -1.37 10.76
N ALA A 475 -25.83 -0.17 10.17
CA ALA A 475 -26.57 0.03 8.92
C ALA A 475 -25.91 -0.69 7.75
N VAL A 476 -24.58 -0.61 7.63
CA VAL A 476 -23.82 -1.30 6.57
C VAL A 476 -23.91 -2.82 6.75
N VAL A 477 -23.69 -3.34 7.96
CA VAL A 477 -23.83 -4.79 8.25
C VAL A 477 -25.23 -5.28 7.89
N SER A 478 -26.26 -4.55 8.31
CA SER A 478 -27.66 -4.89 7.99
C SER A 478 -27.91 -4.90 6.48
N LYS A 479 -27.39 -3.90 5.74
CA LYS A 479 -27.57 -3.81 4.29
C LYS A 479 -26.82 -4.91 3.53
N VAL A 480 -25.57 -5.18 3.91
CA VAL A 480 -24.77 -6.29 3.36
C VAL A 480 -25.47 -7.62 3.60
N ASN A 481 -25.90 -7.90 4.84
CA ASN A 481 -26.59 -9.14 5.17
C ASN A 481 -27.92 -9.27 4.41
N LYS A 482 -28.73 -8.21 4.31
CA LYS A 482 -29.99 -8.22 3.55
C LYS A 482 -29.78 -8.63 2.09
N ILE A 483 -28.76 -8.08 1.42
CA ILE A 483 -28.48 -8.38 0.02
C ILE A 483 -27.88 -9.78 -0.12
N LEU A 484 -26.83 -10.09 0.64
CA LEU A 484 -26.10 -11.35 0.51
C LEU A 484 -26.93 -12.57 0.94
N ASP A 485 -27.75 -12.45 1.98
CA ASP A 485 -28.63 -13.54 2.42
C ASP A 485 -29.80 -13.76 1.45
N SER A 486 -30.20 -12.73 0.71
CA SER A 486 -31.25 -12.88 -0.31
C SER A 486 -30.74 -13.57 -1.58
N ILE A 487 -29.46 -13.40 -1.94
CA ILE A 487 -28.91 -13.94 -3.20
C ILE A 487 -28.12 -15.24 -2.98
N THR A 488 -27.71 -15.53 -1.74
CA THR A 488 -26.95 -16.74 -1.39
C THR A 488 -27.73 -17.64 -0.44
N ASN A 489 -27.43 -18.94 -0.46
CA ASN A 489 -28.00 -19.91 0.48
C ASN A 489 -27.34 -19.90 1.88
N THR A 490 -26.56 -18.86 2.22
CA THR A 490 -25.77 -18.79 3.45
C THR A 490 -26.32 -17.69 4.35
N ALA A 491 -26.91 -18.06 5.48
CA ALA A 491 -27.48 -17.11 6.43
C ALA A 491 -26.41 -16.32 7.20
N SER A 492 -26.79 -15.14 7.71
CA SER A 492 -25.99 -14.37 8.67
C SER A 492 -25.67 -15.16 9.92
N THR A 493 -24.40 -15.09 10.34
CA THR A 493 -23.93 -15.64 11.61
C THR A 493 -23.21 -14.54 12.38
N GLU A 494 -23.21 -14.64 13.70
CA GLU A 494 -22.52 -13.67 14.55
C GLU A 494 -21.03 -13.56 14.22
N ALA A 495 -20.36 -14.68 13.91
CA ALA A 495 -18.96 -14.69 13.50
C ALA A 495 -18.72 -13.96 12.17
N ARG A 496 -19.64 -14.11 11.19
CA ARG A 496 -19.60 -13.38 9.92
C ARG A 496 -19.73 -11.87 10.16
N ASP A 497 -20.68 -11.49 11.00
CA ASP A 497 -20.98 -10.10 11.31
C ASP A 497 -19.83 -9.44 12.09
N GLN A 498 -19.25 -10.13 13.07
CA GLN A 498 -18.05 -9.66 13.78
C GLN A 498 -16.86 -9.44 12.83
N GLY A 499 -16.65 -10.37 11.87
CA GLY A 499 -15.63 -10.21 10.83
C GLY A 499 -15.89 -8.99 9.93
N LEU A 500 -17.14 -8.75 9.56
CA LEU A 500 -17.53 -7.58 8.74
C LEU A 500 -17.38 -6.27 9.52
N GLN A 501 -17.75 -6.24 10.80
CA GLN A 501 -17.55 -5.09 11.68
C GLN A 501 -16.06 -4.72 11.81
N ALA A 502 -15.16 -5.72 11.92
CA ALA A 502 -13.72 -5.46 11.95
C ALA A 502 -13.21 -4.81 10.64
N LEU A 503 -13.71 -5.26 9.49
CA LEU A 503 -13.41 -4.65 8.20
C LEU A 503 -13.95 -3.21 8.10
N LEU A 504 -15.19 -2.99 8.54
CA LEU A 504 -15.81 -1.67 8.55
C LEU A 504 -15.04 -0.69 9.43
N ASN A 505 -14.66 -1.10 10.64
CA ASN A 505 -13.84 -0.26 11.52
C ASN A 505 -12.50 0.11 10.87
N SER A 506 -11.88 -0.83 10.14
CA SER A 506 -10.65 -0.57 9.39
C SER A 506 -10.87 0.43 8.24
N ALA A 507 -11.98 0.30 7.51
CA ALA A 507 -12.35 1.24 6.43
C ALA A 507 -12.67 2.64 6.97
N ILE A 508 -13.36 2.72 8.12
CA ILE A 508 -13.71 3.98 8.78
C ILE A 508 -12.46 4.70 9.28
N GLU A 509 -11.51 3.98 9.88
CA GLU A 509 -10.25 4.61 10.31
C GLU A 509 -9.45 5.11 9.12
N LEU A 510 -9.37 4.34 8.02
CA LEU A 510 -8.73 4.78 6.78
C LEU A 510 -9.42 6.03 6.19
N SER A 511 -10.76 6.04 6.10
CA SER A 511 -11.55 7.18 5.63
C SER A 511 -11.26 8.44 6.44
N ARG A 512 -11.20 8.33 7.78
CA ARG A 512 -10.84 9.46 8.66
C ARG A 512 -9.39 9.91 8.48
N LEU A 513 -8.45 8.98 8.34
CA LEU A 513 -7.04 9.30 8.11
C LEU A 513 -6.86 10.07 6.81
N ILE A 514 -7.57 9.67 5.75
CA ILE A 514 -7.61 10.38 4.46
C ILE A 514 -8.23 11.77 4.64
N ALA A 515 -9.38 11.87 5.29
CA ALA A 515 -10.13 13.12 5.41
C ALA A 515 -9.37 14.23 6.17
N VAL A 516 -8.51 13.89 7.12
CA VAL A 516 -7.72 14.89 7.88
C VAL A 516 -6.45 15.35 7.15
N GLN A 517 -6.13 14.82 5.97
CA GLN A 517 -4.95 15.29 5.22
C GLN A 517 -5.23 16.62 4.52
N LYS A 518 -4.18 17.44 4.41
CA LYS A 518 -4.18 18.68 3.60
C LYS A 518 -4.27 18.35 2.11
N ALA A 519 -3.48 17.40 1.62
CA ALA A 519 -3.66 16.85 0.28
C ALA A 519 -5.06 16.22 0.12
N VAL A 520 -5.62 16.28 -1.08
CA VAL A 520 -6.96 15.79 -1.37
C VAL A 520 -6.86 14.36 -1.85
N PHE A 521 -7.20 13.41 -0.98
CA PHE A 521 -7.31 12.00 -1.35
C PHE A 521 -8.73 11.68 -1.78
N ARG A 522 -8.86 10.87 -2.82
CA ARG A 522 -10.15 10.35 -3.31
C ARG A 522 -10.08 8.85 -3.46
N ILE A 523 -11.17 8.19 -3.06
CA ILE A 523 -11.39 6.79 -3.36
C ILE A 523 -12.00 6.72 -4.76
N GLU A 524 -11.31 6.08 -5.69
CA GLU A 524 -11.77 5.94 -7.08
C GLU A 524 -12.27 4.50 -7.28
N MET A 525 -13.56 4.37 -7.59
CA MET A 525 -14.20 3.11 -8.00
C MET A 525 -14.86 3.33 -9.36
N PRO A 526 -14.29 2.83 -10.46
CA PRO A 526 -14.86 3.01 -11.80
C PRO A 526 -16.35 2.64 -11.85
N GLU A 527 -17.14 3.48 -12.51
CA GLU A 527 -18.57 3.26 -12.72
C GLU A 527 -18.79 2.49 -14.01
N ILE A 528 -19.27 1.25 -13.88
CA ILE A 528 -19.65 0.43 -15.03
C ILE A 528 -21.10 0.76 -15.35
N LEU A 529 -21.36 1.30 -16.54
CA LEU A 529 -22.72 1.63 -16.95
C LEU A 529 -23.22 0.55 -17.92
N PRO A 530 -24.49 0.09 -17.81
CA PRO A 530 -25.03 -1.00 -18.64
C PRO A 530 -24.91 -0.82 -20.16
N HIS A 531 -24.67 0.39 -20.64
CA HIS A 531 -24.67 0.73 -22.07
C HIS A 531 -23.36 1.39 -22.53
N GLN A 532 -22.36 1.47 -21.64
CA GLN A 532 -21.08 2.08 -21.94
C GLN A 532 -19.95 1.10 -21.67
N ARG A 533 -19.11 0.91 -22.69
CA ARG A 533 -17.88 0.14 -22.58
C ARG A 533 -16.93 0.88 -21.63
N VAL A 534 -16.59 0.27 -20.50
CA VAL A 534 -15.58 0.80 -19.59
C VAL A 534 -14.31 -0.01 -19.79
N MET A 535 -13.31 0.63 -20.39
CA MET A 535 -12.05 -0.01 -20.76
C MET A 535 -11.11 -0.07 -19.55
N PHE A 536 -10.23 -1.07 -19.54
CA PHE A 536 -9.15 -1.18 -18.58
C PHE A 536 -8.14 -0.02 -18.75
N ASP A 537 -7.73 0.57 -17.64
CA ASP A 537 -6.69 1.61 -17.58
C ASP A 537 -5.56 1.16 -16.67
N SER A 538 -4.40 0.84 -17.24
CA SER A 538 -3.25 0.35 -16.48
C SER A 538 -2.65 1.39 -15.53
N GLU A 539 -2.93 2.69 -15.70
CA GLU A 539 -2.46 3.72 -14.76
C GLU A 539 -3.19 3.61 -13.42
N THR A 540 -4.50 3.33 -13.46
CA THR A 540 -5.39 3.41 -12.28
C THR A 540 -5.95 2.08 -11.84
N MET A 541 -5.81 1.03 -12.64
CA MET A 541 -6.43 -0.28 -12.41
C MET A 541 -5.42 -1.43 -12.45
N GLU A 542 -5.68 -2.46 -11.65
CA GLU A 542 -4.95 -3.72 -11.58
C GLU A 542 -5.93 -4.86 -11.87
N ASP A 543 -5.63 -5.69 -12.87
CA ASP A 543 -6.45 -6.86 -13.19
C ASP A 543 -6.18 -8.01 -12.21
N ILE A 544 -7.25 -8.69 -11.80
CA ILE A 544 -7.17 -9.84 -10.88
C ILE A 544 -7.35 -11.19 -11.60
N GLY A 545 -7.62 -11.18 -12.91
CA GLY A 545 -7.72 -12.36 -13.76
C GLY A 545 -6.38 -13.03 -14.05
N GLY A 546 -5.27 -12.31 -13.85
CA GLY A 546 -3.91 -12.83 -13.96
C GLY A 546 -3.39 -12.86 -15.40
N GLU A 547 -4.02 -12.09 -16.28
CA GLU A 547 -3.56 -11.86 -17.64
C GLU A 547 -2.51 -10.73 -17.66
N ASP A 548 -1.73 -10.66 -18.74
CA ASP A 548 -0.67 -9.66 -18.87
C ASP A 548 -1.28 -8.27 -19.15
N GLU A 549 -0.87 -7.23 -18.41
CA GLU A 549 -1.47 -5.89 -18.47
C GLU A 549 -1.44 -5.30 -19.89
N ASP A 550 -0.38 -5.58 -20.66
CA ASP A 550 -0.23 -5.12 -22.04
C ASP A 550 -1.28 -5.70 -22.99
N SER A 551 -1.83 -6.88 -22.68
CA SER A 551 -2.91 -7.52 -23.45
C SER A 551 -4.31 -7.03 -23.07
N LEU A 552 -4.42 -6.24 -21.99
CA LEU A 552 -5.69 -5.81 -21.40
C LEU A 552 -6.14 -4.40 -21.81
N ALA A 553 -5.29 -3.60 -22.48
CA ALA A 553 -5.59 -2.20 -22.80
C ALA A 553 -6.89 -2.02 -23.61
N ASP A 554 -7.23 -2.98 -24.47
CA ASP A 554 -8.46 -2.99 -25.29
C ASP A 554 -9.59 -3.85 -24.68
N ARG A 555 -9.46 -4.27 -23.41
CA ARG A 555 -10.48 -5.07 -22.73
C ARG A 555 -11.41 -4.24 -21.87
N GLU A 556 -12.64 -4.71 -21.76
CA GLU A 556 -13.65 -4.13 -20.89
C GLU A 556 -13.55 -4.70 -19.48
N ILE A 557 -13.81 -3.87 -18.48
CA ILE A 557 -13.95 -4.33 -17.11
C ILE A 557 -15.37 -4.88 -16.89
N SER A 558 -15.47 -6.08 -16.33
CA SER A 558 -16.75 -6.69 -15.96
C SER A 558 -17.21 -6.27 -14.57
N CYS A 559 -16.28 -6.14 -13.61
CA CYS A 559 -16.57 -5.58 -12.30
C CYS A 559 -15.34 -4.96 -11.62
N VAL A 560 -15.60 -4.07 -10.67
CA VAL A 560 -14.58 -3.53 -9.76
C VAL A 560 -14.72 -4.24 -8.42
N THR A 561 -13.73 -5.06 -8.07
CA THR A 561 -13.75 -5.86 -6.85
C THR A 561 -13.23 -5.10 -5.63
N PHE A 562 -12.41 -4.07 -5.82
CA PHE A 562 -11.95 -3.21 -4.74
C PHE A 562 -11.54 -1.84 -5.29
N PRO A 563 -11.86 -0.72 -4.61
CA PRO A 563 -11.54 0.61 -5.12
C PRO A 563 -10.06 0.97 -4.95
N GLY A 564 -9.61 2.00 -5.67
CA GLY A 564 -8.26 2.58 -5.57
C GLY A 564 -8.22 3.88 -4.76
N ILE A 565 -7.02 4.43 -4.57
CA ILE A 565 -6.77 5.73 -3.92
C ILE A 565 -5.96 6.61 -4.85
N VAL A 566 -6.45 7.82 -5.08
CA VAL A 566 -5.72 8.88 -5.81
C VAL A 566 -5.52 10.08 -4.90
N LYS A 567 -4.28 10.54 -4.80
CA LYS A 567 -3.89 11.78 -4.12
C LYS A 567 -3.79 12.91 -5.13
N ARG A 568 -4.37 14.06 -4.80
CA ARG A 568 -4.19 15.33 -5.52
C ARG A 568 -3.60 16.39 -4.62
N GLY A 569 -2.66 17.15 -5.16
CA GLY A 569 -1.94 18.16 -4.42
C GLY A 569 -0.76 17.63 -3.63
N ASP A 570 0.05 18.56 -3.14
CA ASP A 570 1.21 18.29 -2.29
C ASP A 570 0.82 18.26 -0.80
N GLU A 571 1.83 18.07 0.04
CA GLU A 571 1.68 18.01 1.50
C GLU A 571 1.12 19.32 2.09
N SER A 572 1.37 20.47 1.46
CA SER A 572 0.82 21.76 1.91
C SER A 572 -0.69 21.87 1.67
N GLY A 573 -1.26 21.00 0.83
CA GLY A 573 -2.63 21.12 0.33
C GLY A 573 -2.75 22.02 -0.91
N GLY A 574 -1.61 22.43 -1.47
CA GLY A 574 -1.49 23.20 -2.70
C GLY A 574 -1.27 22.31 -3.93
N HIS A 575 -0.90 22.93 -5.05
CA HIS A 575 -0.50 22.26 -6.30
C HIS A 575 -1.42 21.11 -6.77
N LEU A 576 -2.73 21.34 -6.80
CA LEU A 576 -3.75 20.33 -7.13
C LEU A 576 -3.62 19.68 -8.52
N GLN A 577 -2.74 20.20 -9.39
CA GLN A 577 -2.37 19.57 -10.65
C GLN A 577 -1.56 18.28 -10.46
N TYR A 578 -0.84 18.13 -9.34
CA TYR A 578 -0.15 16.89 -9.04
C TYR A 578 -1.17 15.81 -8.70
N ARG A 579 -1.10 14.70 -9.43
CA ARG A 579 -1.94 13.51 -9.24
C ARG A 579 -1.03 12.31 -9.04
N ASN A 580 -1.23 11.58 -7.96
CA ASN A 580 -0.50 10.35 -7.68
C ASN A 580 -1.50 9.22 -7.39
N VAL A 581 -1.32 8.08 -8.06
CA VAL A 581 -2.09 6.87 -7.78
C VAL A 581 -1.41 6.14 -6.63
N ILE A 582 -2.02 6.21 -5.45
CA ILE A 582 -1.49 5.60 -4.23
C ILE A 582 -1.78 4.10 -4.18
N CYS A 583 -2.96 3.71 -4.70
CA CYS A 583 -3.38 2.33 -4.81
C CYS A 583 -4.28 2.20 -6.05
N LYS A 584 -3.98 1.25 -6.95
CA LYS A 584 -4.81 0.97 -8.12
C LYS A 584 -6.10 0.27 -7.70
N ALA A 585 -7.19 0.53 -8.41
CA ALA A 585 -8.44 -0.20 -8.24
C ALA A 585 -8.30 -1.63 -8.77
N LYS A 586 -8.84 -2.61 -8.05
CA LYS A 586 -8.80 -4.02 -8.46
C LYS A 586 -10.01 -4.35 -9.30
N VAL A 587 -9.79 -4.71 -10.56
CA VAL A 587 -10.85 -4.98 -11.54
C VAL A 587 -10.74 -6.40 -12.09
N LEU A 588 -11.87 -6.91 -12.57
CA LEU A 588 -11.91 -8.14 -13.36
C LEU A 588 -12.24 -7.76 -14.79
N CYS A 589 -11.33 -8.04 -15.72
CA CYS A 589 -11.58 -7.84 -17.15
C CYS A 589 -12.47 -8.96 -17.73
N SER A 590 -13.21 -8.66 -18.80
CA SER A 590 -13.98 -9.65 -19.53
C SER A 590 -13.06 -10.70 -20.16
N PRO A 591 -13.47 -11.99 -20.18
CA PRO A 591 -12.72 -13.02 -20.90
C PRO A 591 -12.73 -12.74 -22.42
N GLU A 592 -11.70 -13.24 -23.12
CA GLU A 592 -11.58 -13.15 -24.59
C GLU A 592 -12.72 -13.87 -25.35
#